data_AF-A0A967LT19-F1
#
_entry.id   AF-A0A967LT19-F1
#
_cell.length_a   1.000
_cell.length_b   1.000
_cell.length_c   1.000
_cell.angle_alpha   90.00
_cell.angle_beta   90.00
_cell.angle_gamma   90.00
#
_symmetry.space_group_name_H-M   'P 1'
#
loop_
_entity.id
_entity.type
_entity.pdbx_description
1 polymer ?
#
loop_
_entity_poly.entity_id
_entity_poly.type
_entity_poly.pdbx_seq_one_letter_code
_entity_poly.pdbx_strand_id
1 'polypeptide(L)' 'MTRVKGAGGENAAFRDTVRRAVRRIPAGRVATYGAVAAAAGYDGAARAVGGVLRSLPDGADVP' A
#
# COMPACT_ATOMS: atom_id res chain seq x y z
N MET A 1 2.85 -13.26 -28.74
CA MET A 1 1.99 -12.08 -28.50
C MET A 1 2.34 -11.51 -27.13
N THR A 2 2.94 -10.31 -27.15
CA THR A 2 3.14 -9.28 -26.11
C THR A 2 3.25 -9.72 -24.64
N ARG A 3 4.46 -9.91 -24.08
CA ARG A 3 5.26 -8.93 -23.30
C ARG A 3 4.59 -8.51 -21.98
N VAL A 4 5.20 -8.84 -20.84
CA VAL A 4 5.73 -7.84 -19.88
C VAL A 4 6.76 -8.45 -18.92
N LYS A 5 7.95 -7.85 -19.00
CA LYS A 5 9.01 -7.80 -18.01
C LYS A 5 8.48 -7.12 -16.75
N GLY A 6 8.66 -7.73 -15.57
CA GLY A 6 8.62 -6.99 -14.30
C GLY A 6 8.08 -7.73 -13.08
N ALA A 7 8.95 -8.46 -12.38
CA ALA A 7 8.75 -8.78 -10.95
C ALA A 7 8.69 -7.53 -10.03
N GLY A 8 8.73 -6.31 -10.60
CA GLY A 8 8.50 -5.03 -9.92
C GLY A 8 7.15 -4.37 -10.22
N GLY A 9 6.34 -4.89 -11.16
CA GLY A 9 5.09 -4.26 -11.61
C GLY A 9 3.89 -4.52 -10.69
N GLU A 10 3.67 -5.77 -10.30
CA GLU A 10 2.60 -6.14 -9.35
C GLU A 10 2.83 -5.52 -7.97
N ASN A 11 4.09 -5.48 -7.53
CA ASN A 11 4.44 -4.88 -6.25
C ASN A 11 4.26 -3.35 -6.30
N ALA A 12 4.52 -2.70 -7.44
CA ALA A 12 4.23 -1.29 -7.64
C ALA A 12 2.72 -1.00 -7.66
N ALA A 13 1.91 -1.84 -8.30
CA ALA A 13 0.45 -1.71 -8.29
C ALA A 13 -0.13 -1.88 -6.88
N PHE A 14 0.33 -2.88 -6.13
CA PHE A 14 -0.04 -3.07 -4.73
C PHE A 14 0.34 -1.84 -3.88
N ARG A 15 1.56 -1.31 -4.03
CA ARG A 15 2.02 -0.11 -3.34
C ARG A 15 1.17 1.12 -3.68
N ASP A 16 0.80 1.32 -4.94
CA ASP A 16 -0.06 2.45 -5.35
C ASP A 16 -1.45 2.35 -4.72
N THR A 17 -2.06 1.17 -4.76
CA THR A 17 -3.38 0.94 -4.15
C THR A 17 -3.37 1.16 -2.64
N VAL A 18 -2.33 0.65 -1.95
CA VAL A 18 -2.13 0.89 -0.51
C VAL A 18 -1.96 2.38 -0.22
N ARG A 19 -1.14 3.11 -1.01
CA ARG A 19 -0.96 4.56 -0.85
C ARG A 19 -2.25 5.33 -1.06
N ARG A 20 -3.06 4.98 -2.06
CA ARG A 20 -4.39 5.58 -2.29
C ARG A 20 -5.33 5.30 -1.12
N ALA A 21 -5.31 4.08 -0.58
CA ALA A 21 -6.10 3.71 0.58
C ALA A 21 -5.72 4.55 1.82
N VAL A 22 -4.41 4.74 2.07
CA VAL A 22 -3.92 5.56 3.17
C VAL A 22 -4.25 7.05 2.97
N ARG A 23 -4.12 7.58 1.74
CA ARG A 23 -4.52 8.97 1.42
C ARG A 23 -6.00 9.27 1.62
N ARG A 24 -6.87 8.25 1.71
CA ARG A 24 -8.30 8.42 2.03
C ARG A 24 -8.56 8.53 3.53
N ILE A 25 -7.57 8.25 4.39
CA ILE A 25 -7.72 8.38 5.83
C ILE A 25 -7.74 9.88 6.18
N PRO A 26 -8.80 10.39 6.81
CA PRO A 26 -8.88 11.80 7.17
C PRO A 26 -7.83 12.14 8.24
N ALA A 27 -7.27 13.34 8.15
CA ALA A 27 -6.31 13.84 9.13
C ALA A 27 -6.88 13.77 10.56
N GLY A 28 -6.07 13.32 11.52
CA GLY A 28 -6.50 13.10 12.90
C GLY A 28 -7.22 11.76 13.15
N ARG A 29 -7.31 10.89 12.15
CA ARG A 29 -7.69 9.49 12.34
C ARG A 29 -6.58 8.54 11.94
N VAL A 30 -6.53 7.41 12.62
CA VAL A 30 -5.64 6.29 12.30
C VAL A 30 -6.47 5.12 11.79
N ALA A 31 -5.95 4.40 10.81
CA ALA A 31 -6.49 3.12 10.37
C ALA A 31 -5.50 2.01 10.70
N THR A 32 -6.01 0.82 10.99
CA THR A 32 -5.16 -0.36 11.21
C THR A 32 -4.60 -0.85 9.88
N TYR A 33 -3.43 -1.50 9.91
CA TYR A 33 -2.85 -2.11 8.70
C TYR A 33 -3.80 -3.09 8.01
N GLY A 34 -4.65 -3.78 8.78
CA GLY A 34 -5.70 -4.64 8.26
C GLY A 34 -6.81 -3.86 7.55
N ALA A 35 -7.26 -2.74 8.11
CA ALA A 35 -8.25 -1.87 7.48
C ALA A 35 -7.71 -1.22 6.19
N VAL A 36 -6.43 -0.85 6.16
CA VAL A 36 -5.77 -0.34 4.95
C VAL A 36 -5.69 -1.43 3.88
N ALA A 37 -5.37 -2.67 4.26
CA ALA A 37 -5.32 -3.80 3.34
C ALA A 37 -6.72 -4.12 2.75
N ALA A 38 -7.75 -4.13 3.59
CA ALA A 38 -9.15 -4.29 3.17
C ALA A 38 -9.60 -3.16 2.24
N ALA A 39 -9.29 -1.90 2.57
CA ALA A 39 -9.59 -0.74 1.73
C ALA A 39 -8.83 -0.75 0.38
N ALA A 40 -7.70 -1.46 0.32
CA ALA A 40 -6.94 -1.70 -0.89
C ALA A 40 -7.42 -2.94 -1.69
N GLY A 41 -8.42 -3.67 -1.21
CA GLY A 41 -8.93 -4.89 -1.85
C GLY A 41 -8.08 -6.14 -1.61
N TYR A 42 -7.18 -6.10 -0.62
CA TYR A 42 -6.27 -7.18 -0.26
C TYR A 42 -6.48 -7.58 1.20
N ASP A 43 -7.61 -8.24 1.50
CA ASP A 43 -7.88 -8.74 2.85
C ASP A 43 -6.79 -9.70 3.33
N GLY A 44 -6.33 -9.51 4.56
CA GLY A 44 -5.24 -10.31 5.15
C GLY A 44 -3.82 -9.88 4.76
N ALA A 45 -3.64 -8.93 3.84
CA ALA A 45 -2.32 -8.44 3.42
C ALA A 45 -1.67 -7.44 4.38
N ALA A 46 -2.10 -7.38 5.64
CA ALA A 46 -1.60 -6.42 6.64
C ALA A 46 -0.07 -6.46 6.83
N ARG A 47 0.53 -7.66 6.75
CA ARG A 47 2.00 -7.83 6.82
C ARG A 47 2.71 -7.23 5.60
N ALA A 48 2.12 -7.39 4.41
CA ALA A 48 2.65 -6.80 3.18
C ALA A 48 2.53 -5.28 3.18
N VAL A 49 1.42 -4.74 3.71
CA VAL A 49 1.25 -3.28 3.93
C VAL A 49 2.36 -2.74 4.84
N GLY A 50 2.66 -3.42 5.95
CA GLY A 50 3.77 -3.04 6.84
C GLY A 50 5.13 -3.07 6.13
N GLY A 51 5.38 -4.06 5.28
CA GLY A 51 6.60 -4.13 4.45
C GLY A 51 6.70 -3.01 3.42
N VAL A 52 5.57 -2.63 2.80
CA VAL A 52 5.48 -1.49 1.88
C VAL A 52 5.76 -0.18 2.60
N LEU A 53 5.14 0.03 3.77
CA LEU A 53 5.33 1.25 4.56
C LEU A 53 6.76 1.34 5.11
N ARG A 54 7.37 0.20 5.50
CA ARG A 54 8.78 0.14 5.93
C ARG A 54 9.78 0.32 4.79
N SER A 55 9.37 0.05 3.54
CA SER A 55 10.20 0.25 2.35
C SER A 55 10.12 1.70 1.83
N LEU A 56 9.32 2.57 2.45
CA LEU A 56 9.34 3.99 2.15
C LEU A 56 10.58 4.63 2.80
N PRO A 57 11.33 5.50 2.11
CA PRO A 57 12.40 6.27 2.73
C PRO A 57 11.82 7.13 3.85
N ASP A 58 12.56 7.28 4.95
CA ASP A 58 12.17 8.07 6.12
C ASP A 58 11.81 9.50 5.68
N GLY A 59 10.55 9.90 5.88
CA GLY A 59 10.01 11.17 5.40
C GLY A 59 9.12 11.08 4.16
N ALA A 60 8.76 9.88 3.69
CA ALA A 60 7.63 9.75 2.78
C ALA A 60 6.38 10.32 3.45
N ASP A 61 5.78 11.30 2.78
CA ASP A 61 4.56 12.01 3.18
C ASP A 61 3.36 11.05 3.23
N VAL A 62 3.33 10.25 4.30
CA VAL A 62 2.21 9.43 4.72
C VAL A 62 1.68 10.07 6.00
N PRO A 63 0.39 10.46 6.03
CA PRO A 63 -0.19 11.17 7.17
C PRO A 63 -0.17 10.36 8.47
#